data_AF-A4S3K9-F1
#
_entry.id   AF-A4S3K9-F1
#
_cell.length_a   1.000
_cell.length_b   1.000
_cell.length_c   1.000
_cell.angle_alpha   90.00
_cell.angle_beta   90.00
_cell.angle_gamma   90.00
#
_symmetry.space_group_name_H-M   'P 1'
#
loop_
_entity.id
_entity.type
_entity.pdbx_description
1 polymer ?
#
loop_
_entity_poly.entity_id
_entity_poly.type
_entity_poly.pdbx_seq_one_letter_code
_entity_poly.pdbx_strand_id
1 'polypeptide(L)'
;MAEGGLGDAGAASCSKNARVAAGMFKHLQETVLPPLKASLDGECVANELTASMAEVMTLISLGDAQGAACRRALERGSAANLRARLHRGASELYRDANAVLQSRRCDWNGVDIFLTAGVLVAWKTHEAEAFLAHAEARRAADECGEVIAACRRAEEAVRDCAQASGEIVSWATYHGELASRVAALAAKAVKENEVVFFQKIPSPGAPLPEAAVVVGPIEYVPSEPSKHTFFQG
;
A
#
# COMPACT_ATOMS: atom_id res chain seq x y z
N MET A 1 -15.16 8.95 21.15
CA MET A 1 -14.53 9.52 19.93
C MET A 1 -13.07 9.12 19.99
N ALA A 2 -12.56 8.37 19.02
CA ALA A 2 -11.19 7.86 19.06
C ALA A 2 -10.19 9.01 18.84
N GLU A 3 -9.36 9.31 19.84
CA GLU A 3 -8.17 10.14 19.69
C GLU A 3 -7.19 9.38 18.76
N GLY A 4 -6.95 9.89 17.54
CA GLY A 4 -6.02 9.24 16.62
C GLY A 4 -6.21 9.49 15.12
N GLY A 5 -7.17 10.33 14.71
CA GLY A 5 -7.26 10.76 13.31
C GLY A 5 -6.04 11.60 12.90
N LEU A 6 -5.55 11.45 11.66
CA LEU A 6 -4.52 12.36 11.12
C LEU A 6 -5.08 13.78 10.98
N GLY A 7 -6.39 13.89 10.84
CA GLY A 7 -7.08 15.13 10.52
C GLY A 7 -6.78 15.58 9.09
N ASP A 8 -7.65 16.44 8.57
CA ASP A 8 -7.57 16.89 7.18
C ASP A 8 -6.20 17.54 6.83
N ALA A 9 -5.66 18.35 7.75
CA ALA A 9 -4.38 19.02 7.57
C ALA A 9 -3.18 18.04 7.64
N GLY A 10 -3.22 17.09 8.58
CA GLY A 10 -2.17 16.08 8.73
C GLY A 10 -2.12 15.14 7.53
N ALA A 11 -3.28 14.66 7.06
CA ALA A 11 -3.38 13.80 5.88
C ALA A 11 -2.90 14.52 4.61
N ALA A 12 -3.23 15.81 4.45
CA ALA A 12 -2.76 16.60 3.32
C ALA A 12 -1.24 16.81 3.34
N SER A 13 -0.67 17.12 4.51
CA SER A 13 0.78 17.29 4.68
C SER A 13 1.54 15.99 4.41
N CYS A 14 1.10 14.88 5.00
CA CYS A 14 1.68 13.55 4.78
C CYS A 14 1.65 13.17 3.30
N SER A 15 0.48 13.30 2.65
CA SER A 15 0.34 13.00 1.22
C SER A 15 1.25 13.87 0.35
N LYS A 16 1.37 15.18 0.66
CA LYS A 16 2.26 16.09 -0.07
C LYS A 16 3.72 15.66 0.07
N ASN A 17 4.21 15.43 1.29
CA ASN A 17 5.61 15.08 1.53
C ASN A 17 5.99 13.76 0.85
N ALA A 18 5.12 12.76 0.93
CA ALA A 18 5.31 11.48 0.28
C ALA A 18 5.33 11.61 -1.26
N ARG A 19 4.46 12.45 -1.84
CA ARG A 19 4.49 12.73 -3.29
C ARG A 19 5.75 13.50 -3.74
N VAL A 20 6.31 14.36 -2.90
CA VAL A 20 7.60 15.02 -3.16
C VAL A 20 8.73 13.99 -3.15
N ALA A 21 8.77 13.12 -2.13
CA ALA A 21 9.76 12.05 -2.05
C ALA A 21 9.69 11.12 -3.27
N ALA A 22 8.48 10.73 -3.70
CA ALA A 22 8.28 9.96 -4.92
C ALA A 22 8.86 10.65 -6.16
N GLY A 23 8.72 11.97 -6.28
CA GLY A 23 9.32 12.74 -7.36
C GLY A 23 10.84 12.75 -7.34
N MET A 24 11.44 12.86 -6.16
CA MET A 24 12.90 12.81 -5.99
C MET A 24 13.45 11.45 -6.37
N PHE A 25 12.84 10.36 -5.89
CA PHE A 25 13.28 9.00 -6.22
C PHE A 25 13.07 8.68 -7.70
N LYS A 26 11.97 9.15 -8.30
CA LYS A 26 11.75 9.02 -9.74
C LYS A 26 12.83 9.74 -10.55
N HIS A 27 13.21 10.95 -10.15
CA HIS A 27 14.30 11.67 -10.79
C HIS A 27 15.64 10.93 -10.65
N LEU A 28 15.93 10.36 -9.47
CA LEU A 28 17.11 9.53 -9.27
C LEU A 28 17.11 8.31 -10.19
N GLN A 29 15.98 7.59 -10.25
CA GLN A 29 15.79 6.40 -11.08
C GLN A 29 16.01 6.69 -12.57
N GLU A 30 15.42 7.76 -13.10
CA GLU A 30 15.35 8.01 -14.53
C GLU A 30 16.51 8.87 -15.05
N THR A 31 17.04 9.79 -14.24
CA THR A 31 17.96 10.85 -14.70
C THR A 31 19.35 10.74 -14.10
N VAL A 32 19.49 10.35 -12.83
CA VAL A 32 20.78 10.45 -12.11
C VAL A 32 21.54 9.12 -12.05
N LEU A 33 20.87 8.05 -11.61
CA LEU A 33 21.53 6.76 -11.33
C LEU A 33 21.95 5.99 -12.59
N PRO A 34 21.18 5.95 -13.70
CA PRO A 34 21.61 5.26 -14.90
C PRO A 34 22.96 5.73 -15.48
N PRO A 35 23.21 7.05 -15.70
CA PRO A 35 24.51 7.51 -16.19
C PRO A 35 25.61 7.34 -15.14
N LEU A 36 25.31 7.52 -13.84
CA LEU A 36 26.30 7.33 -12.77
C LEU A 36 26.81 5.88 -12.71
N LYS A 37 25.92 4.89 -12.84
CA LYS A 37 26.30 3.47 -12.88
C LYS A 37 27.22 3.15 -14.05
N ALA A 38 27.04 3.80 -15.20
CA ALA A 38 27.91 3.62 -16.36
C ALA A 38 29.31 4.24 -16.16
N SER A 39 29.44 5.25 -15.31
CA SER A 39 30.71 5.94 -15.04
C SER A 39 31.53 5.36 -13.88
N LEU A 40 30.94 4.49 -13.05
CA LEU A 40 31.60 3.92 -11.87
C LEU A 40 32.16 2.54 -12.18
N ASP A 41 33.36 2.25 -11.69
CA ASP A 41 33.92 0.89 -11.69
C ASP A 41 33.02 -0.01 -10.82
N GLY A 42 32.82 -1.26 -11.25
CA GLY A 42 31.79 -2.17 -10.71
C GLY A 42 31.87 -2.47 -9.20
N GLU A 43 32.98 -2.13 -8.53
CA GLU A 43 33.18 -2.29 -7.08
C GLU A 43 32.77 -1.03 -6.27
N CYS A 44 32.52 0.12 -6.92
CA CYS A 44 32.29 1.42 -6.25
C CYS A 44 30.81 1.84 -6.15
N VAL A 45 29.87 1.08 -6.71
CA VAL A 45 28.44 1.42 -6.63
C VAL A 45 27.88 0.88 -5.31
N ALA A 46 27.47 1.77 -4.41
CA ALA A 46 26.76 1.37 -3.20
C ALA A 46 25.48 0.59 -3.57
N ASN A 47 25.18 -0.50 -2.85
CA ASN A 47 24.08 -1.41 -3.17
C ASN A 47 22.71 -0.72 -3.19
N GLU A 48 22.55 0.38 -2.45
CA GLU A 48 21.31 1.14 -2.37
C GLU A 48 21.15 2.17 -3.51
N LEU A 49 22.23 2.52 -4.23
CA LEU A 49 22.23 3.51 -5.30
C LEU A 49 21.88 2.89 -6.66
N THR A 50 20.83 2.08 -6.69
CA THR A 50 20.32 1.42 -7.90
C THR A 50 19.02 2.06 -8.38
N ALA A 51 18.83 2.10 -9.70
CA ALA A 51 17.58 2.58 -10.29
C ALA A 51 16.37 1.76 -9.82
N SER A 52 16.55 0.45 -9.60
CA SER A 52 15.51 -0.44 -9.08
C SER A 52 15.16 -0.14 -7.62
N MET A 53 16.13 0.18 -6.76
CA MET A 53 15.82 0.64 -5.39
C MET A 53 15.09 1.99 -5.40
N ALA A 54 15.50 2.92 -6.27
CA ALA A 54 14.80 4.20 -6.44
C ALA A 54 13.35 4.00 -6.95
N GLU A 55 13.11 3.01 -7.81
CA GLU A 55 11.77 2.61 -8.22
C GLU A 55 10.93 2.10 -7.04
N VAL A 56 11.49 1.20 -6.22
CA VAL A 56 10.83 0.69 -4.99
C VAL A 56 10.46 1.85 -4.07
N MET A 57 11.38 2.78 -3.81
CA MET A 57 11.13 3.93 -2.94
C MET A 57 10.10 4.90 -3.52
N THR A 58 10.04 5.04 -4.85
CA THR A 58 8.99 5.80 -5.54
C THR A 58 7.62 5.17 -5.28
N LEU A 59 7.50 3.86 -5.47
CA LEU A 59 6.24 3.12 -5.28
C LEU A 59 5.78 3.12 -3.81
N ILE A 60 6.69 2.93 -2.85
CA ILE A 60 6.39 3.04 -1.41
C ILE A 60 5.88 4.44 -1.08
N SER A 61 6.57 5.48 -1.55
CA SER A 61 6.20 6.88 -1.29
C SER A 61 4.81 7.21 -1.87
N LEU A 62 4.48 6.69 -3.06
CA LEU A 62 3.12 6.82 -3.60
C LEU A 62 2.10 6.00 -2.81
N GLY A 63 2.47 4.80 -2.36
CA GLY A 63 1.66 3.96 -1.48
C GLY A 63 1.28 4.69 -0.20
N ASP A 64 2.25 5.33 0.46
CA ASP A 64 2.05 6.12 1.67
C ASP A 64 1.12 7.33 1.40
N ALA A 65 1.33 8.02 0.28
CA ALA A 65 0.49 9.15 -0.12
C ALA A 65 -0.96 8.71 -0.38
N GLN A 66 -1.16 7.55 -1.01
CA GLN A 66 -2.46 6.96 -1.26
C GLN A 66 -3.09 6.46 0.05
N GLY A 67 -2.31 5.92 0.98
CA GLY A 67 -2.75 5.52 2.32
C GLY A 67 -3.27 6.71 3.14
N ALA A 68 -2.61 7.86 3.06
CA ALA A 68 -3.10 9.11 3.65
C ALA A 68 -4.45 9.54 3.04
N ALA A 69 -4.64 9.36 1.72
CA ALA A 69 -5.91 9.61 1.06
C ALA A 69 -7.01 8.63 1.52
N CYS A 70 -6.68 7.35 1.72
CA CYS A 70 -7.61 6.35 2.27
C CYS A 70 -8.11 6.75 3.66
N ARG A 71 -7.18 7.12 4.56
CA ARG A 71 -7.52 7.55 5.92
C ARG A 71 -8.39 8.80 5.94
N ARG A 72 -8.05 9.79 5.11
CA ARG A 72 -8.87 10.99 4.94
C ARG A 72 -10.27 10.68 4.41
N ALA A 73 -10.40 9.74 3.47
CA ALA A 73 -11.70 9.31 2.98
C ALA A 73 -12.55 8.65 4.07
N LEU A 74 -11.92 7.83 4.94
CA LEU A 74 -12.57 7.23 6.11
C LEU A 74 -13.03 8.30 7.11
N GLU A 75 -12.16 9.23 7.50
CA GLU A 75 -12.48 10.31 8.46
C GLU A 75 -13.63 11.21 7.98
N ARG A 76 -13.78 11.39 6.66
CA ARG A 76 -14.86 12.16 6.05
C ARG A 76 -16.17 11.37 5.86
N GLY A 77 -16.22 10.11 6.27
CA GLY A 77 -17.40 9.26 6.07
C GLY A 77 -17.67 8.95 4.59
N SER A 78 -16.63 8.86 3.76
CA SER A 78 -16.78 8.54 2.33
C SER A 78 -17.42 7.17 2.13
N ALA A 79 -18.18 7.04 1.03
CA ALA A 79 -18.86 5.81 0.66
C ALA A 79 -17.90 4.60 0.62
N ALA A 80 -18.37 3.45 1.12
CA ALA A 80 -17.57 2.24 1.23
C ALA A 80 -16.98 1.77 -0.12
N ASN A 81 -17.73 1.94 -1.22
CA ASN A 81 -17.23 1.63 -2.56
C ASN A 81 -16.02 2.51 -2.97
N LEU A 82 -16.03 3.80 -2.63
CA LEU A 82 -14.89 4.67 -2.88
C LEU A 82 -13.69 4.25 -2.03
N ARG A 83 -13.91 3.96 -0.74
CA ARG A 83 -12.84 3.47 0.16
C ARG A 83 -12.21 2.18 -0.36
N ALA A 84 -13.00 1.23 -0.82
CA ALA A 84 -12.52 -0.02 -1.40
C ALA A 84 -11.57 0.23 -2.59
N ARG A 85 -11.95 1.13 -3.50
CA ARG A 85 -11.12 1.52 -4.66
C ARG A 85 -9.84 2.24 -4.28
N LEU A 86 -9.89 3.11 -3.27
CA LEU A 86 -8.71 3.83 -2.77
C LEU A 86 -7.70 2.88 -2.14
N HIS A 87 -8.17 1.97 -1.27
CA HIS A 87 -7.32 0.94 -0.65
C HIS A 87 -6.76 -0.03 -1.68
N ARG A 88 -7.54 -0.41 -2.69
CA ARG A 88 -7.02 -1.20 -3.82
C ARG A 88 -5.88 -0.47 -4.53
N GLY A 89 -6.00 0.83 -4.79
CA GLY A 89 -4.91 1.62 -5.38
C GLY A 89 -3.63 1.62 -4.54
N ALA A 90 -3.75 1.73 -3.20
CA ALA A 90 -2.59 1.62 -2.31
C ALA A 90 -1.99 0.21 -2.34
N SER A 91 -2.84 -0.82 -2.29
CA SER A 91 -2.45 -2.23 -2.36
C SER A 91 -1.65 -2.53 -3.65
N GLU A 92 -2.10 -2.03 -4.79
CA GLU A 92 -1.41 -2.20 -6.08
C GLU A 92 -0.03 -1.53 -6.10
N LEU A 93 0.13 -0.35 -5.52
CA LEU A 93 1.44 0.32 -5.40
C LEU A 93 2.45 -0.49 -4.59
N TYR A 94 2.04 -1.03 -3.43
CA TYR A 94 2.93 -1.87 -2.62
C TYR A 94 3.15 -3.26 -3.22
N ARG A 95 2.15 -3.83 -3.91
CA ARG A 95 2.31 -5.07 -4.69
C ARG A 95 3.41 -4.89 -5.73
N ASP A 96 3.36 -3.78 -6.48
CA ASP A 96 4.31 -3.49 -7.54
C ASP A 96 5.71 -3.22 -6.93
N ALA A 97 5.79 -2.52 -5.79
CA ALA A 97 7.05 -2.37 -5.04
C ALA A 97 7.64 -3.72 -4.63
N ASN A 98 6.81 -4.63 -4.09
CA ASN A 98 7.24 -5.98 -3.77
C ASN A 98 7.67 -6.74 -5.02
N ALA A 99 6.99 -6.60 -6.15
CA ALA A 99 7.37 -7.25 -7.40
C ALA A 99 8.77 -6.80 -7.88
N VAL A 100 9.10 -5.52 -7.74
CA VAL A 100 10.46 -5.01 -8.02
C VAL A 100 11.47 -5.64 -7.04
N LEU A 101 11.18 -5.63 -5.73
CA LEU A 101 12.02 -6.29 -4.71
C LEU A 101 12.25 -7.78 -5.00
N GLN A 102 11.24 -8.50 -5.51
CA GLN A 102 11.40 -9.93 -5.80
C GLN A 102 12.12 -10.20 -7.13
N SER A 103 11.91 -9.37 -8.15
CA SER A 103 12.49 -9.58 -9.48
C SER A 103 13.91 -9.05 -9.64
N ARG A 104 14.32 -8.08 -8.81
CA ARG A 104 15.62 -7.41 -8.88
C ARG A 104 16.58 -7.80 -7.77
N ARG A 105 16.39 -8.97 -7.15
CA ARG A 105 17.21 -9.46 -6.01
C ARG A 105 18.73 -9.46 -6.24
N CYS A 106 19.17 -9.50 -7.50
CA CYS A 106 20.59 -9.48 -7.87
C CYS A 106 21.19 -8.06 -7.93
N ASP A 107 20.38 -7.01 -7.84
CA ASP A 107 20.84 -5.62 -7.87
C ASP A 107 21.46 -5.19 -6.52
N TRP A 108 21.34 -6.01 -5.47
CA TRP A 108 21.81 -5.71 -4.11
C TRP A 108 22.32 -6.97 -3.37
N ASN A 109 23.27 -6.80 -2.45
CA ASN A 109 23.80 -7.88 -1.60
C ASN A 109 22.92 -8.20 -0.38
N GLY A 110 21.61 -8.21 -0.60
CA GLY A 110 20.58 -8.30 0.43
C GLY A 110 19.77 -7.01 0.57
N VAL A 111 18.49 -7.15 0.93
CA VAL A 111 17.62 -6.05 1.32
C VAL A 111 17.30 -6.21 2.79
N ASP A 112 17.22 -5.08 3.48
CA ASP A 112 16.80 -5.03 4.87
C ASP A 112 15.46 -5.77 5.07
N ILE A 113 15.42 -6.63 6.08
CA ILE A 113 14.25 -7.47 6.35
C ILE A 113 13.03 -6.63 6.74
N PHE A 114 13.22 -5.48 7.40
CA PHE A 114 12.13 -4.58 7.76
C PHE A 114 11.59 -3.83 6.54
N LEU A 115 12.41 -3.53 5.53
CA LEU A 115 11.90 -2.99 4.27
C LEU A 115 10.96 -4.01 3.61
N THR A 116 11.41 -5.26 3.46
CA THR A 116 10.60 -6.32 2.84
C THR A 116 9.34 -6.60 3.64
N ALA A 117 9.45 -6.71 4.97
CA ALA A 117 8.32 -6.91 5.87
C ALA A 117 7.35 -5.73 5.82
N GLY A 118 7.85 -4.48 5.83
CA GLY A 118 7.04 -3.27 5.75
C GLY A 118 6.23 -3.18 4.45
N VAL A 119 6.85 -3.48 3.30
CA VAL A 119 6.13 -3.52 2.01
C VAL A 119 5.05 -4.60 2.03
N LEU A 120 5.35 -5.80 2.54
CA LEU A 120 4.38 -6.89 2.62
C LEU A 120 3.20 -6.55 3.54
N VAL A 121 3.48 -6.01 4.73
CA VAL A 121 2.47 -5.58 5.70
C VAL A 121 1.60 -4.49 5.10
N ALA A 122 2.17 -3.46 4.49
CA ALA A 122 1.42 -2.38 3.87
C ALA A 122 0.54 -2.89 2.71
N TRP A 123 1.10 -3.71 1.83
CA TRP A 123 0.35 -4.32 0.72
C TRP A 123 -0.87 -5.08 1.20
N LYS A 124 -0.66 -6.05 2.11
CA LYS A 124 -1.71 -6.96 2.57
C LYS A 124 -2.73 -6.30 3.48
N THR A 125 -2.29 -5.31 4.26
CA THR A 125 -3.20 -4.48 5.05
C THR A 125 -4.15 -3.69 4.15
N HIS A 126 -3.63 -3.02 3.12
CA HIS A 126 -4.48 -2.31 2.15
C HIS A 126 -5.37 -3.26 1.33
N GLU A 127 -4.89 -4.47 1.01
CA GLU A 127 -5.71 -5.51 0.37
C GLU A 127 -6.90 -5.91 1.25
N ALA A 128 -6.66 -6.21 2.53
CA ALA A 128 -7.70 -6.56 3.48
C ALA A 128 -8.72 -5.43 3.72
N GLU A 129 -8.25 -4.18 3.88
CA GLU A 129 -9.14 -3.01 4.01
C GLU A 129 -9.98 -2.77 2.74
N ALA A 130 -9.42 -3.02 1.55
CA ALA A 130 -10.17 -2.93 0.30
C ALA A 130 -11.34 -3.93 0.27
N PHE A 131 -11.08 -5.19 0.64
CA PHE A 131 -12.12 -6.21 0.73
C PHE A 131 -13.12 -5.93 1.85
N LEU A 132 -12.69 -5.41 2.99
CA LEU A 132 -13.57 -5.05 4.09
C LEU A 132 -14.54 -3.92 3.70
N ALA A 133 -14.02 -2.85 3.08
CA ALA A 133 -14.86 -1.77 2.56
C ALA A 133 -15.76 -2.24 1.41
N HIS A 134 -15.31 -3.19 0.58
CA HIS A 134 -16.17 -3.81 -0.43
C HIS A 134 -17.31 -4.59 0.21
N ALA A 135 -17.02 -5.41 1.23
CA ALA A 135 -18.02 -6.16 1.99
C ALA A 135 -19.06 -5.22 2.63
N GLU A 136 -18.65 -4.08 3.18
CA GLU A 136 -19.57 -3.06 3.69
C GLU A 136 -20.50 -2.51 2.58
N ALA A 137 -19.99 -2.29 1.37
CA ALA A 137 -20.79 -1.84 0.24
C ALA A 137 -21.80 -2.89 -0.24
N ARG A 138 -21.39 -4.17 -0.31
CA ARG A 138 -22.27 -5.30 -0.68
C ARG A 138 -23.34 -5.54 0.39
N ARG A 139 -22.98 -5.37 1.67
CA ARG A 139 -23.90 -5.47 2.80
C ARG A 139 -25.02 -4.44 2.72
N ALA A 140 -24.71 -3.21 2.31
CA ALA A 140 -25.72 -2.17 2.10
C ALA A 140 -26.66 -2.45 0.91
N ALA A 141 -26.28 -3.37 0.02
CA ALA A 141 -27.09 -3.84 -1.10
C ALA A 141 -27.79 -5.17 -0.82
N ASP A 142 -27.78 -5.65 0.44
CA ASP A 142 -28.33 -6.95 0.86
C ASP A 142 -27.71 -8.17 0.12
N GLU A 143 -26.50 -8.04 -0.43
CA GLU A 143 -25.78 -9.08 -1.15
C GLU A 143 -24.91 -9.91 -0.17
N CYS A 144 -25.54 -10.56 0.80
CA CYS A 144 -24.88 -11.31 1.87
C CYS A 144 -23.87 -12.37 1.38
N GLY A 145 -24.16 -13.07 0.27
CA GLY A 145 -23.23 -14.02 -0.34
C GLY A 145 -21.90 -13.37 -0.75
N GLU A 146 -21.96 -12.18 -1.34
CA GLU A 146 -20.79 -11.37 -1.73
C GLU A 146 -20.03 -10.86 -0.50
N VAL A 147 -20.74 -10.46 0.57
CA VAL A 147 -20.13 -10.06 1.85
C VAL A 147 -19.25 -11.18 2.40
N ILE A 148 -19.76 -12.42 2.44
CA ILE A 148 -18.99 -13.57 2.95
C ILE A 148 -17.77 -13.84 2.07
N ALA A 149 -17.92 -13.79 0.74
CA ALA A 149 -16.79 -13.99 -0.17
C ALA A 149 -15.71 -12.91 0.03
N ALA A 150 -16.10 -11.64 0.16
CA ALA A 150 -15.19 -10.54 0.43
C ALA A 150 -14.47 -10.69 1.79
N CYS A 151 -15.19 -11.08 2.85
CA CYS A 151 -14.59 -11.35 4.15
C CYS A 151 -13.53 -12.45 4.10
N ARG A 152 -13.78 -13.57 3.38
CA ARG A 152 -12.78 -14.65 3.22
C ARG A 152 -11.49 -14.15 2.57
N ARG A 153 -11.62 -13.28 1.55
CA ARG A 153 -10.47 -12.65 0.88
C ARG A 153 -9.72 -11.70 1.81
N ALA A 154 -10.42 -10.95 2.65
CA ALA A 154 -9.79 -10.11 3.67
C ALA A 154 -9.05 -10.97 4.72
N GLU A 155 -9.63 -12.10 5.15
CA GLU A 155 -8.97 -13.04 6.09
C GLU A 155 -7.70 -13.67 5.50
N GLU A 156 -7.71 -13.99 4.20
CA GLU A 156 -6.51 -14.44 3.47
C GLU A 156 -5.40 -13.38 3.53
N ALA A 157 -5.71 -12.12 3.18
CA ALA A 157 -4.73 -11.04 3.20
C ALA A 157 -4.19 -10.76 4.62
N VAL A 158 -5.05 -10.77 5.64
CA VAL A 158 -4.63 -10.66 7.05
C VAL A 158 -3.67 -11.80 7.44
N ARG A 159 -3.94 -13.02 6.99
CA ARG A 159 -3.08 -14.19 7.27
C ARG A 159 -1.73 -14.08 6.58
N ASP A 160 -1.71 -13.61 5.33
CA ASP A 160 -0.49 -13.51 4.51
C ASP A 160 0.58 -12.58 5.12
N CYS A 161 0.20 -11.59 5.91
CA CYS A 161 1.13 -10.66 6.56
C CYS A 161 1.27 -10.84 8.08
N ALA A 162 0.63 -11.86 8.68
CA ALA A 162 0.57 -12.02 10.13
C ALA A 162 1.96 -12.09 10.77
N GLN A 163 2.88 -12.88 10.20
CA GLN A 163 4.25 -12.98 10.73
C GLN A 163 4.98 -11.64 10.64
N ALA A 164 4.97 -11.00 9.45
CA ALA A 164 5.68 -9.75 9.20
C ALA A 164 5.12 -8.58 10.05
N SER A 165 3.84 -8.58 10.38
CA SER A 165 3.24 -7.57 11.25
C SER A 165 3.76 -7.62 12.69
N GLY A 166 4.29 -8.76 13.14
CA GLY A 166 4.85 -8.93 14.49
C GLY A 166 6.18 -8.22 14.72
N GLU A 167 6.85 -7.77 13.65
CA GLU A 167 8.17 -7.14 13.70
C GLU A 167 8.14 -5.75 14.39
N ILE A 168 7.01 -5.05 14.33
CA ILE A 168 6.84 -3.72 14.95
C ILE A 168 5.53 -3.67 15.71
N VAL A 169 5.57 -3.18 16.96
CA VAL A 169 4.40 -3.12 17.86
C VAL A 169 3.20 -2.42 17.22
N SER A 170 3.41 -1.28 16.57
CA SER A 170 2.31 -0.54 15.92
C SER A 170 1.69 -1.30 14.73
N TRP A 171 2.49 -2.09 14.00
CA TRP A 171 1.99 -2.97 12.94
C TRP A 171 1.15 -4.10 13.52
N ALA A 172 1.64 -4.74 14.59
CA ALA A 172 0.92 -5.82 15.27
C ALA A 172 -0.41 -5.34 15.87
N THR A 173 -0.44 -4.14 16.46
CA THR A 173 -1.67 -3.54 16.98
C THR A 173 -2.70 -3.33 15.87
N TYR A 174 -2.29 -2.66 14.77
CA TYR A 174 -3.22 -2.40 13.66
C TYR A 174 -3.70 -3.70 12.99
N HIS A 175 -2.79 -4.67 12.81
CA HIS A 175 -3.12 -5.99 12.26
C HIS A 175 -4.18 -6.68 13.12
N GLY A 176 -4.01 -6.71 14.44
CA GLY A 176 -4.98 -7.32 15.36
C GLY A 176 -6.36 -6.65 15.33
N GLU A 177 -6.40 -5.32 15.25
CA GLU A 177 -7.64 -4.55 15.10
C GLU A 177 -8.35 -4.87 13.78
N LEU A 178 -7.60 -4.89 12.67
CA LEU A 178 -8.13 -5.24 11.35
C LEU A 178 -8.63 -6.68 11.31
N ALA A 179 -7.86 -7.63 11.83
CA ALA A 179 -8.24 -9.04 11.92
C ALA A 179 -9.56 -9.20 12.69
N SER A 180 -9.70 -8.49 13.81
CA SER A 180 -10.91 -8.50 14.63
C SER A 180 -12.12 -7.92 13.90
N ARG A 181 -11.95 -6.81 13.16
CA ARG A 181 -13.01 -6.20 12.33
C ARG A 181 -13.49 -7.15 11.24
N VAL A 182 -12.56 -7.79 10.53
CA VAL A 182 -12.87 -8.76 9.47
C VAL A 182 -13.64 -9.96 10.03
N ALA A 183 -13.14 -10.56 11.12
CA ALA A 183 -13.78 -11.73 11.74
C ALA A 183 -15.19 -11.41 12.26
N ALA A 184 -15.38 -10.23 12.87
CA ALA A 184 -16.69 -9.80 13.35
C ALA A 184 -17.72 -9.65 12.22
N LEU A 185 -17.32 -9.04 11.09
CA LEU A 185 -18.21 -8.92 9.93
C LEU A 185 -18.49 -10.28 9.30
N ALA A 186 -17.48 -11.14 9.17
CA ALA A 186 -17.61 -12.48 8.61
C ALA A 186 -18.61 -13.32 9.41
N ALA A 187 -18.45 -13.38 10.74
CA ALA A 187 -19.35 -14.12 11.62
C ALA A 187 -20.79 -13.63 11.53
N LYS A 188 -20.98 -12.31 11.46
CA LYS A 188 -22.30 -11.70 11.30
C LYS A 188 -22.93 -12.06 9.95
N ALA A 189 -22.18 -11.93 8.87
CA ALA A 189 -22.65 -12.21 7.51
C ALA A 189 -23.01 -13.69 7.34
N VAL A 190 -22.19 -14.62 7.84
CA VAL A 190 -22.50 -16.06 7.80
C VAL A 190 -23.82 -16.35 8.51
N LYS A 191 -23.99 -15.85 9.74
CA LYS A 191 -25.22 -16.05 10.50
C LYS A 191 -26.44 -15.45 9.79
N GLU A 192 -26.32 -14.24 9.27
CA GLU A 192 -27.39 -13.57 8.50
C GLU A 192 -27.74 -14.36 7.23
N ASN A 193 -26.75 -14.92 6.54
CA ASN A 193 -26.99 -15.71 5.34
C ASN A 193 -27.65 -17.06 5.65
N GLU A 194 -27.33 -17.68 6.79
CA GLU A 194 -27.92 -18.95 7.22
C GLU A 194 -29.37 -18.84 7.68
N VAL A 195 -29.81 -17.65 8.13
CA VAL A 195 -31.14 -17.48 8.76
C VAL A 195 -32.06 -16.51 8.04
N VAL A 196 -31.51 -15.58 7.25
CA VAL A 196 -32.28 -14.52 6.56
C VAL A 196 -32.15 -14.64 5.04
N PHE A 197 -30.92 -14.63 4.51
CA PHE A 197 -30.73 -14.38 3.07
C PHE A 197 -30.64 -15.64 2.21
N PHE A 198 -30.07 -16.73 2.71
CA PHE A 198 -29.88 -18.00 2.00
C PHE A 198 -29.21 -17.86 0.62
N GLN A 199 -28.34 -16.86 0.46
CA GLN A 199 -27.69 -16.58 -0.80
C GLN A 199 -26.52 -17.52 -1.06
N LYS A 200 -26.31 -17.86 -2.32
CA LYS A 200 -25.13 -18.60 -2.76
C LYS A 200 -23.90 -17.72 -2.55
N ILE A 201 -22.85 -18.31 -1.97
CA ILE A 201 -21.55 -17.66 -1.83
C ILE A 201 -20.80 -17.80 -3.17
N PRO A 202 -20.37 -16.70 -3.80
CA PRO A 202 -19.57 -16.74 -5.02
C PRO A 202 -18.27 -17.53 -4.83
N SER A 203 -17.79 -18.14 -5.92
CA SER A 203 -16.47 -18.76 -5.92
C SER A 203 -15.38 -17.70 -5.72
N PRO A 204 -14.24 -18.07 -5.10
CA PRO A 204 -13.09 -17.17 -5.00
C PRO A 204 -12.70 -16.63 -6.38
N GLY A 205 -12.48 -15.31 -6.49
CA GLY A 205 -12.02 -14.68 -7.73
C GLY A 205 -12.87 -13.50 -8.22
N ALA A 206 -13.96 -13.14 -7.54
CA ALA A 206 -14.66 -11.89 -7.83
C ALA A 206 -13.68 -10.71 -7.69
N PRO A 207 -13.44 -9.92 -8.76
CA PRO A 207 -12.49 -8.84 -8.70
C PRO A 207 -13.04 -7.73 -7.80
N LEU A 208 -12.16 -7.09 -7.04
CA LEU A 208 -12.49 -5.81 -6.42
C LEU A 208 -12.94 -4.81 -7.50
N PRO A 209 -13.64 -3.73 -7.14
CA PRO A 209 -13.86 -2.61 -8.03
C PRO A 209 -12.52 -2.02 -8.52
N GLU A 210 -12.49 -1.43 -9.72
CA GLU A 210 -11.27 -0.84 -10.30
C GLU A 210 -10.60 0.15 -9.35
N ALA A 211 -9.28 0.06 -9.24
CA ALA A 211 -8.49 0.90 -8.36
C ALA A 211 -8.71 2.40 -8.65
N ALA A 212 -8.68 3.22 -7.60
CA ALA A 212 -8.72 4.67 -7.73
C ALA A 212 -7.41 5.24 -7.17
N VAL A 213 -6.37 5.29 -8.01
CA VAL A 213 -5.11 5.96 -7.65
C VAL A 213 -5.30 7.46 -7.84
N VAL A 214 -5.21 8.23 -6.75
CA VAL A 214 -5.44 9.69 -6.75
C VAL A 214 -4.16 10.49 -6.49
N VAL A 215 -3.03 9.78 -6.43
CA VAL A 215 -1.71 10.35 -6.16
C VAL A 215 -0.79 10.15 -7.36
N GLY A 216 0.13 11.07 -7.50
CA GLY A 216 1.22 11.01 -8.46
C GLY A 216 2.43 11.77 -7.93
N PRO A 217 3.64 11.47 -8.43
CA PRO A 217 4.85 12.13 -8.00
C PRO A 217 4.73 13.64 -8.29
N ILE A 218 5.22 14.47 -7.37
CA ILE A 218 5.43 15.88 -7.63
C ILE A 218 6.80 15.99 -8.28
N GLU A 219 6.86 16.49 -9.51
CA GLU A 219 8.11 16.60 -10.26
C GLU A 219 9.20 17.29 -9.44
N TYR A 220 10.36 16.64 -9.35
CA TYR A 220 11.53 17.22 -8.72
C TYR A 220 12.31 18.02 -9.75
N VAL A 221 12.49 19.31 -9.46
CA VAL A 221 13.34 20.20 -10.26
C VAL A 221 14.56 20.55 -9.39
N PRO A 222 15.77 20.14 -9.78
CA PRO A 222 16.99 20.52 -9.08
C PRO A 222 17.13 22.05 -9.02
N SER A 223 17.38 22.61 -7.84
CA SER A 223 17.71 24.03 -7.70
C SER A 223 19.15 24.26 -8.17
N GLU A 224 19.34 25.08 -9.22
CA GLU A 224 20.59 25.49 -9.88
C GLU A 224 21.75 24.46 -9.99
N PRO A 225 22.22 24.14 -11.21
CA PRO A 225 23.24 23.10 -11.46
C PRO A 225 24.65 23.37 -10.89
N SER A 226 24.88 24.42 -10.10
CA SER A 226 26.20 24.90 -9.69
C SER A 226 26.74 24.35 -8.35
N LYS A 227 26.06 23.41 -7.67
CA LYS A 227 26.52 22.88 -6.37
C LYS A 227 26.85 21.38 -6.31
N HIS A 228 26.69 20.64 -7.42
CA HIS A 228 26.93 19.20 -7.44
C HIS A 228 27.94 18.78 -8.52
N THR A 229 29.04 19.52 -8.66
CA THR A 229 30.25 19.02 -9.32
C THR A 229 31.01 18.09 -8.36
N PHE A 230 30.41 16.95 -8.00
CA PHE A 230 31.12 15.91 -7.23
C PHE A 230 31.83 14.89 -8.14
N PHE A 231 31.51 14.87 -9.44
CA PHE A 231 32.02 13.88 -10.40
C PHE A 231 32.69 14.49 -11.64
N GLN A 232 33.18 15.74 -11.56
CA GLN A 232 34.12 16.26 -12.55
C GLN A 232 35.54 16.08 -12.03
N GLY A 233 36.13 14.92 -12.33
CA GLY A 233 37.53 14.56 -12.10
C GLY A 233 37.97 13.59 -13.17
#